data_AF-A4ABA2-F1
#
_entry.id   AF-A4ABA2-F1
#
_cell.length_a   1.000
_cell.length_b   1.000
_cell.length_c   1.000
_cell.angle_alpha   90.00
_cell.angle_beta   90.00
_cell.angle_gamma   90.00
#
_symmetry.space_group_name_H-M   'P 1'
#
loop_
_entity.id
_entity.type
_entity.pdbx_description
1 polymer ?
#
loop_
_entity_poly.entity_id
_entity_poly.type
_entity_poly.pdbx_seq_one_letter_code
_entity_poly.pdbx_strand_id
1 'polypeptide(L)'
;MVKGKVIIGHGGAEYGVRGFVAAYDVDSGEEAWKFYTVPGNPADGFENDTMKMAAETWTGEWWKLGGGGTVWDSMAYDPELDLLYFGVGNGSPWNQAVRSPGGGDNLFLSSIVAVRPDTGDYVWHYQTTPGDTWDYTSTQQITLADLEIEGTLHKVIMHAPKNGFFYVIDRTTGELISAENFVPVTWAKGIDLETGRPIENPEARYGTGMAVVTPPPFGGHNWHPMSYSPDTGLVYIPAHELAFTYKADVDAAHNEDGFNAKVDFRAGELPATEAERRALTKQNIRAKLLAWDPVNQKEAWSVPYGRIWNGGTLATAGNLVFQGRTDQTFAAFNARSGELLWQIPIGSGIVGGPVSYEVEGEQYVAVSVGWGSGIHIMAGYLIGPKAGPQEGRVVAFKVGGKAELGINQPPPRTLNKPPVQTASDETVHRGGDLYYSHCWMCHGDAVISSGVTPDLRYSGTLGNETFYSFLFEDISQRGMPNFSDRISREEAEAIHSYVLDKAWAAWNDPDTEKTGE
;
A
#
# COMPACT_ATOMS: atom_id res chain seq x y z
N MET A 1 -16.84 -12.09 9.61
CA MET A 1 -17.50 -13.39 9.77
C MET A 1 -18.71 -13.44 8.88
N VAL A 2 -18.93 -14.55 8.18
CA VAL A 2 -20.07 -14.75 7.27
C VAL A 2 -20.63 -16.15 7.54
N LYS A 3 -21.92 -16.25 7.88
CA LYS A 3 -22.62 -17.54 8.06
C LYS A 3 -21.85 -18.56 8.93
N GLY A 4 -21.38 -18.11 10.10
CA GLY A 4 -20.61 -18.93 11.04
C GLY A 4 -19.15 -19.17 10.67
N LYS A 5 -18.63 -18.53 9.61
CA LYS A 5 -17.26 -18.73 9.13
C LYS A 5 -16.40 -17.47 9.28
N VAL A 6 -15.16 -17.66 9.74
CA VAL A 6 -14.08 -16.67 9.68
C VAL A 6 -13.46 -16.76 8.29
N ILE A 7 -13.53 -15.66 7.53
CA ILE A 7 -12.92 -15.56 6.21
C ILE A 7 -11.62 -14.79 6.35
N ILE A 8 -10.52 -15.34 5.84
CA ILE A 8 -9.21 -14.71 5.94
C ILE A 8 -8.34 -15.09 4.74
N GLY A 9 -7.56 -14.12 4.24
CA GLY A 9 -6.49 -14.37 3.28
C GLY A 9 -5.13 -14.09 3.92
N HIS A 10 -4.15 -13.68 3.12
CA HIS A 10 -2.79 -13.40 3.58
C HIS A 10 -2.08 -12.43 2.65
N GLY A 11 -0.99 -11.82 3.13
CA GLY A 11 -0.06 -11.04 2.30
C GLY A 11 1.15 -11.87 1.83
N GLY A 12 2.07 -11.24 1.09
CA GLY A 12 3.36 -11.84 0.72
C GLY A 12 3.66 -11.90 -0.78
N ALA A 13 2.85 -11.25 -1.65
CA ALA A 13 3.08 -11.26 -3.10
C ALA A 13 4.46 -10.71 -3.47
N GLU A 14 4.99 -9.77 -2.69
CA GLU A 14 6.32 -9.21 -2.88
C GLU A 14 7.44 -10.25 -2.71
N TYR A 15 7.19 -11.33 -1.97
CA TYR A 15 8.19 -12.37 -1.67
C TYR A 15 8.12 -13.58 -2.59
N GLY A 16 6.97 -13.86 -3.23
CA GLY A 16 6.82 -15.05 -4.10
C GLY A 16 5.86 -16.10 -3.56
N VAL A 17 4.65 -15.72 -3.16
CA VAL A 17 3.64 -16.66 -2.64
C VAL A 17 2.49 -16.88 -3.63
N ARG A 18 1.80 -18.01 -3.49
CA ARG A 18 0.53 -18.29 -4.17
C ARG A 18 -0.63 -17.80 -3.30
N GLY A 19 -1.40 -16.84 -3.81
CA GLY A 19 -2.52 -16.25 -3.10
C GLY A 19 -3.70 -17.20 -2.93
N PHE A 20 -4.36 -17.11 -1.78
CA PHE A 20 -5.64 -17.74 -1.51
C PHE A 20 -6.46 -16.95 -0.48
N VAL A 21 -7.75 -17.28 -0.41
CA VAL A 21 -8.64 -16.96 0.71
C VAL A 21 -9.24 -18.25 1.24
N ALA A 22 -9.39 -18.36 2.55
CA ALA A 22 -9.95 -19.55 3.20
C ALA A 22 -11.04 -19.16 4.20
N ALA A 23 -11.97 -20.07 4.40
CA ALA A 23 -13.01 -19.98 5.41
C ALA A 23 -12.80 -21.05 6.48
N TYR A 24 -12.90 -20.66 7.73
CA TYR A 24 -12.79 -21.54 8.89
C TYR A 24 -14.06 -21.46 9.71
N ASP A 25 -14.54 -22.58 10.23
CA ASP A 25 -15.65 -22.61 11.18
C ASP A 25 -15.28 -21.83 12.45
N VAL A 26 -16.18 -20.96 12.93
CA VAL A 26 -15.89 -20.04 14.04
C VAL A 26 -15.75 -20.75 15.39
N ASP A 27 -16.41 -21.91 15.55
CA ASP A 27 -16.45 -22.63 16.82
C ASP A 27 -15.27 -23.60 16.96
N SER A 28 -14.91 -24.29 15.86
CA SER A 28 -13.88 -25.34 15.85
C SER A 28 -12.54 -24.91 15.26
N GLY A 29 -12.52 -23.89 14.39
CA GLY A 29 -11.35 -23.51 13.60
C GLY A 29 -11.02 -24.46 12.44
N GLU A 30 -11.91 -25.41 12.11
CA GLU A 30 -11.71 -26.32 10.96
C GLU A 30 -11.83 -25.56 9.63
N GLU A 31 -10.95 -25.86 8.66
CA GLU A 31 -11.03 -25.30 7.31
C GLU A 31 -12.27 -25.83 6.58
N ALA A 32 -13.23 -24.94 6.32
CA ALA A 32 -14.45 -25.28 5.60
C ALA A 32 -14.21 -25.33 4.08
N TRP A 33 -13.49 -24.33 3.54
CA TRP A 33 -13.09 -24.28 2.14
C TRP A 33 -11.90 -23.34 1.93
N LYS A 34 -11.22 -23.51 0.78
CA LYS A 34 -10.12 -22.66 0.32
C LYS A 34 -10.28 -22.35 -1.16
N PHE A 35 -10.13 -21.08 -1.52
CA PHE A 35 -10.12 -20.59 -2.89
C PHE A 35 -8.74 -20.03 -3.22
N TYR A 36 -8.01 -20.70 -4.11
CA TYR A 36 -6.78 -20.15 -4.69
C TYR A 36 -7.13 -19.09 -5.74
N THR A 37 -6.37 -18.00 -5.76
CA THR A 37 -6.60 -16.88 -6.69
C THR A 37 -5.78 -16.98 -7.97
N VAL A 38 -4.76 -17.83 -7.99
CA VAL A 38 -3.90 -18.08 -9.17
C VAL A 38 -3.64 -19.58 -9.34
N PRO A 39 -3.49 -20.07 -10.58
CA PRO A 39 -3.31 -21.48 -10.87
C PRO A 39 -1.95 -22.01 -10.37
N GLY A 40 -1.92 -23.27 -9.96
CA GLY A 40 -0.72 -23.98 -9.53
C GLY A 40 0.09 -24.55 -10.70
N ASN A 41 0.94 -25.53 -10.40
CA ASN A 41 1.72 -26.26 -11.39
C ASN A 41 0.80 -27.11 -12.30
N PRO A 42 0.74 -26.86 -13.62
CA PRO A 42 -0.14 -27.60 -14.52
C PRO A 42 0.12 -29.11 -14.55
N ALA A 43 1.34 -29.56 -14.22
CA ALA A 43 1.69 -30.98 -14.20
C ALA A 43 1.00 -31.75 -13.06
N ASP A 44 0.60 -31.07 -11.99
CA ASP A 44 -0.09 -31.68 -10.84
C ASP A 44 -1.62 -31.73 -11.05
N GLY A 45 -2.12 -31.13 -12.15
CA GLY A 45 -3.54 -30.86 -12.36
C GLY A 45 -4.01 -29.60 -11.62
N PHE A 46 -5.29 -29.27 -11.79
CA PHE A 46 -5.92 -28.11 -11.15
C PHE A 46 -6.98 -28.55 -10.15
N GLU A 47 -7.11 -27.80 -9.05
CA GLU A 47 -8.00 -28.13 -7.94
C GLU A 47 -9.48 -28.10 -8.33
N ASN A 48 -9.83 -27.29 -9.33
CA ASN A 48 -11.19 -27.14 -9.86
C ASN A 48 -11.16 -26.53 -11.28
N ASP A 49 -12.35 -26.47 -11.92
CA ASP A 49 -12.51 -25.88 -13.26
C ASP A 49 -12.16 -24.38 -13.29
N THR A 50 -12.33 -23.67 -12.17
CA THR A 50 -11.97 -22.25 -12.06
C THR A 50 -10.46 -22.04 -12.20
N MET A 51 -9.63 -22.86 -11.53
CA MET A 51 -8.17 -22.80 -11.68
C MET A 51 -7.71 -23.27 -13.06
N LYS A 52 -8.42 -24.23 -13.66
CA LYS A 52 -8.17 -24.62 -15.06
C LYS A 52 -8.44 -23.48 -16.04
N MET A 53 -9.56 -22.77 -15.88
CA MET A 53 -9.89 -21.58 -16.67
C MET A 53 -8.84 -20.48 -16.45
N ALA A 54 -8.46 -20.21 -15.21
CA ALA A 54 -7.44 -19.22 -14.90
C ALA A 54 -6.12 -19.55 -15.61
N ALA A 55 -5.68 -20.81 -15.59
CA ALA A 55 -4.42 -21.27 -16.20
C ALA A 55 -4.30 -21.00 -17.70
N GLU A 56 -5.40 -20.91 -18.45
CA GLU A 56 -5.38 -20.55 -19.88
C GLU A 56 -4.85 -19.12 -20.12
N THR A 57 -4.87 -18.28 -19.09
CA THR A 57 -4.39 -16.88 -19.13
C THR A 57 -2.95 -16.69 -18.65
N TRP A 58 -2.22 -17.79 -18.39
CA TRP A 58 -0.84 -17.76 -17.92
C TRP A 58 0.11 -18.47 -18.89
N THR A 59 1.36 -18.04 -18.90
CA THR A 59 2.43 -18.61 -19.74
C THR A 59 3.71 -18.78 -18.93
N GLY A 60 4.61 -19.66 -19.36
CA GLY A 60 5.87 -19.91 -18.65
C GLY A 60 5.69 -20.74 -17.38
N GLU A 61 6.59 -20.56 -16.40
CA GLU A 61 6.65 -21.35 -15.16
C GLU A 61 6.28 -20.53 -13.92
N TRP A 62 5.17 -19.80 -13.98
CA TRP A 62 4.74 -18.87 -12.92
C TRP A 62 4.62 -19.51 -11.54
N TRP A 63 4.26 -20.80 -11.45
CA TRP A 63 4.07 -21.51 -10.19
C TRP A 63 5.36 -21.64 -9.38
N LYS A 64 6.54 -21.57 -10.02
CA LYS A 64 7.85 -21.55 -9.32
C LYS A 64 8.11 -20.22 -8.62
N LEU A 65 7.39 -19.17 -9.01
CA LEU A 65 7.54 -17.81 -8.50
C LEU A 65 6.38 -17.44 -7.54
N GLY A 66 5.47 -18.38 -7.26
CA GLY A 66 4.27 -18.17 -6.46
C GLY A 66 3.09 -17.57 -7.24
N GLY A 67 3.34 -16.69 -8.22
CA GLY A 67 2.31 -16.08 -9.07
C GLY A 67 1.61 -14.86 -8.44
N GLY A 68 1.53 -14.77 -7.11
CA GLY A 68 0.93 -13.64 -6.39
C GLY A 68 -0.57 -13.82 -6.14
N GLY A 69 -1.33 -12.73 -6.25
CA GLY A 69 -2.79 -12.75 -6.09
C GLY A 69 -3.27 -12.83 -4.65
N THR A 70 -2.51 -12.29 -3.71
CA THR A 70 -2.83 -12.32 -2.28
C THR A 70 -4.12 -11.56 -1.94
N VAL A 71 -4.93 -12.11 -1.03
CA VAL A 71 -6.18 -11.48 -0.54
C VAL A 71 -5.93 -10.89 0.84
N TRP A 72 -5.27 -9.73 0.90
CA TRP A 72 -4.67 -9.22 2.14
C TRP A 72 -5.48 -8.13 2.86
N ASP A 73 -6.60 -7.67 2.30
CA ASP A 73 -7.40 -6.57 2.88
C ASP A 73 -8.91 -6.75 2.69
N SER A 74 -9.52 -6.14 1.67
CA SER A 74 -10.96 -5.96 1.65
C SER A 74 -11.74 -7.20 1.22
N MET A 75 -12.84 -7.43 1.94
CA MET A 75 -13.90 -8.37 1.62
C MET A 75 -15.25 -7.72 1.94
N ALA A 76 -16.29 -8.05 1.16
CA ALA A 76 -17.66 -7.59 1.38
C ALA A 76 -18.63 -8.75 1.21
N TYR A 77 -19.83 -8.66 1.79
CA TYR A 77 -20.82 -9.73 1.75
C TYR A 77 -22.22 -9.17 1.53
N ASP A 78 -22.95 -9.72 0.56
CA ASP A 78 -24.36 -9.44 0.34
C ASP A 78 -25.20 -10.66 0.81
N PRO A 79 -25.99 -10.52 1.90
CA PRO A 79 -26.82 -11.61 2.41
C PRO A 79 -28.06 -11.92 1.54
N GLU A 80 -28.53 -10.98 0.71
CA GLU A 80 -29.67 -11.22 -0.18
C GLU A 80 -29.26 -12.07 -1.38
N LEU A 81 -28.06 -11.84 -1.90
CA LEU A 81 -27.51 -12.58 -3.04
C LEU A 81 -26.76 -13.86 -2.63
N ASP A 82 -26.44 -13.98 -1.33
CA ASP A 82 -25.57 -15.01 -0.77
C ASP A 82 -24.23 -15.08 -1.53
N LEU A 83 -23.58 -13.92 -1.62
CA LEU A 83 -22.30 -13.72 -2.33
C LEU A 83 -21.29 -13.03 -1.41
N LEU A 84 -20.12 -13.65 -1.30
CA LEU A 84 -18.92 -13.08 -0.70
C LEU A 84 -18.04 -12.51 -1.83
N TYR A 85 -17.66 -11.25 -1.70
CA TYR A 85 -16.75 -10.55 -2.61
C TYR A 85 -15.41 -10.34 -1.93
N PHE A 86 -14.32 -10.53 -2.64
CA PHE A 86 -12.99 -10.18 -2.15
C PHE A 86 -12.12 -9.61 -3.26
N GLY A 87 -11.18 -8.76 -2.85
CA GLY A 87 -10.20 -8.16 -3.73
C GLY A 87 -8.94 -9.02 -3.85
N VAL A 88 -8.40 -9.16 -5.06
CA VAL A 88 -7.20 -9.95 -5.35
C VAL A 88 -6.01 -9.03 -5.62
N GLY A 89 -4.86 -9.38 -5.04
CA GLY A 89 -3.62 -8.61 -5.12
C GLY A 89 -2.89 -8.68 -6.46
N ASN A 90 -1.69 -8.11 -6.44
CA ASN A 90 -0.73 -8.01 -7.54
C ASN A 90 -0.05 -9.34 -7.86
N GLY A 91 0.63 -9.38 -9.01
CA GLY A 91 1.40 -10.54 -9.45
C GLY A 91 2.74 -10.70 -8.73
N SER A 92 3.24 -11.94 -8.68
CA SER A 92 4.58 -12.26 -8.18
C SER A 92 5.40 -13.06 -9.20
N PRO A 93 6.55 -12.55 -9.68
CA PRO A 93 7.07 -11.19 -9.46
C PRO A 93 6.14 -10.12 -10.06
N TRP A 94 6.36 -8.85 -9.74
CA TRP A 94 5.60 -7.75 -10.34
C TRP A 94 5.77 -7.74 -11.86
N ASN A 95 7.01 -7.85 -12.36
CA ASN A 95 7.29 -7.80 -13.80
C ASN A 95 6.65 -8.97 -14.57
N GLN A 96 5.62 -8.68 -15.38
CA GLN A 96 4.93 -9.69 -16.17
C GLN A 96 5.86 -10.39 -17.17
N ALA A 97 6.86 -9.69 -17.73
CA ALA A 97 7.79 -10.30 -18.68
C ALA A 97 8.61 -11.45 -18.07
N VAL A 98 8.74 -11.48 -16.74
CA VAL A 98 9.35 -12.59 -15.99
C VAL A 98 8.28 -13.57 -15.52
N ARG A 99 7.19 -13.08 -14.93
CA ARG A 99 6.12 -13.91 -14.34
C ARG A 99 5.37 -14.75 -15.39
N SER A 100 5.08 -14.16 -16.54
CA SER A 100 4.33 -14.75 -17.66
C SER A 100 4.87 -14.22 -18.99
N PRO A 101 6.00 -14.75 -19.49
CA PRO A 101 6.76 -14.17 -20.61
C PRO A 101 6.01 -14.07 -21.93
N GLY A 102 4.99 -14.91 -22.15
CA GLY A 102 4.09 -14.86 -23.30
C GLY A 102 2.91 -13.91 -23.15
N GLY A 103 2.85 -13.14 -22.06
CA GLY A 103 1.74 -12.24 -21.73
C GLY A 103 0.57 -12.97 -21.06
N GLY A 104 -0.64 -12.56 -21.41
CA GLY A 104 -1.89 -13.09 -20.84
C GLY A 104 -2.45 -12.24 -19.70
N ASP A 105 -3.72 -12.45 -19.40
CA ASP A 105 -4.44 -11.68 -18.36
C ASP A 105 -4.00 -12.04 -16.94
N ASN A 106 -3.42 -13.22 -16.77
CA ASN A 106 -2.96 -13.75 -15.48
C ASN A 106 -4.07 -13.75 -14.40
N LEU A 107 -5.21 -14.36 -14.70
CA LEU A 107 -6.33 -14.45 -13.78
C LEU A 107 -5.96 -15.21 -12.48
N PHE A 108 -6.43 -14.77 -11.31
CA PHE A 108 -7.33 -13.63 -11.03
C PHE A 108 -6.58 -12.42 -10.46
N LEU A 109 -5.32 -12.17 -10.84
CA LEU A 109 -4.59 -10.99 -10.38
C LEU A 109 -5.39 -9.71 -10.58
N SER A 110 -5.27 -8.76 -9.64
CA SER A 110 -5.96 -7.46 -9.69
C SER A 110 -7.44 -7.57 -10.08
N SER A 111 -8.19 -8.40 -9.37
CA SER A 111 -9.61 -8.64 -9.64
C SER A 111 -10.47 -8.48 -8.39
N ILE A 112 -11.74 -8.16 -8.60
CA ILE A 112 -12.81 -8.46 -7.64
C ILE A 112 -13.36 -9.82 -8.01
N VAL A 113 -13.46 -10.73 -7.05
CA VAL A 113 -14.00 -12.08 -7.25
C VAL A 113 -15.19 -12.29 -6.32
N ALA A 114 -16.27 -12.85 -6.86
CA ALA A 114 -17.44 -13.27 -6.12
C ALA A 114 -17.50 -14.79 -5.99
N VAL A 115 -17.72 -15.27 -4.77
CA VAL A 115 -17.86 -16.69 -4.46
C VAL A 115 -19.09 -16.97 -3.59
N ARG A 116 -19.52 -18.22 -3.58
CA ARG A 116 -20.50 -18.71 -2.61
C ARG A 116 -19.85 -18.80 -1.22
N PRO A 117 -20.41 -18.15 -0.19
CA PRO A 117 -19.79 -18.09 1.14
C PRO A 117 -19.76 -19.44 1.86
N ASP A 118 -20.65 -20.37 1.51
CA ASP A 118 -20.70 -21.69 2.13
C ASP A 118 -19.70 -22.69 1.56
N THR A 119 -19.34 -22.57 0.29
CA THR A 119 -18.53 -23.56 -0.44
C THR A 119 -17.23 -23.00 -1.01
N GLY A 120 -17.11 -21.68 -1.18
CA GLY A 120 -16.03 -21.06 -1.91
C GLY A 120 -16.17 -21.17 -3.43
N ASP A 121 -17.31 -21.67 -3.95
CA ASP A 121 -17.50 -21.85 -5.38
C ASP A 121 -17.51 -20.49 -6.12
N TYR A 122 -16.73 -20.41 -7.20
CA TYR A 122 -16.68 -19.25 -8.08
C TYR A 122 -18.05 -18.92 -8.67
N VAL A 123 -18.38 -17.62 -8.72
CA VAL A 123 -19.59 -17.11 -9.38
C VAL A 123 -19.24 -16.20 -10.55
N TRP A 124 -18.52 -15.10 -10.27
CA TRP A 124 -18.09 -14.14 -11.29
C TRP A 124 -16.79 -13.44 -10.83
N HIS A 125 -16.09 -12.78 -11.76
CA HIS A 125 -15.02 -11.85 -11.44
C HIS A 125 -15.04 -10.63 -12.37
N TYR A 126 -14.42 -9.54 -11.94
CA TYR A 126 -14.07 -8.40 -12.78
C TYR A 126 -12.59 -8.05 -12.54
N GLN A 127 -11.78 -8.10 -13.59
CA GLN A 127 -10.34 -7.83 -13.50
C GLN A 127 -10.05 -6.36 -13.81
N THR A 128 -9.62 -5.60 -12.80
CA THR A 128 -9.37 -4.17 -12.94
C THR A 128 -8.04 -3.87 -13.65
N THR A 129 -7.06 -4.77 -13.57
CA THR A 129 -5.76 -4.61 -14.24
C THR A 129 -5.28 -5.94 -14.83
N PRO A 130 -5.72 -6.29 -16.06
CA PRO A 130 -5.23 -7.47 -16.77
C PRO A 130 -3.72 -7.46 -16.97
N GLY A 131 -3.08 -8.59 -16.66
CA GLY A 131 -1.63 -8.73 -16.77
C GLY A 131 -0.86 -7.70 -15.93
N ASP A 132 -1.31 -7.45 -14.69
CA ASP A 132 -0.69 -6.51 -13.75
C ASP A 132 0.84 -6.60 -13.77
N THR A 133 1.50 -5.44 -13.92
CA THR A 133 2.94 -5.35 -13.87
C THR A 133 3.46 -4.21 -12.99
N TRP A 134 2.58 -3.56 -12.23
CA TRP A 134 2.84 -2.29 -11.53
C TRP A 134 2.51 -2.35 -10.04
N ASP A 135 2.40 -3.55 -9.46
CA ASP A 135 1.90 -3.72 -8.09
C ASP A 135 0.48 -3.12 -7.93
N TYR A 136 -0.36 -3.25 -8.96
CA TYR A 136 -1.75 -2.81 -8.88
C TYR A 136 -2.61 -3.92 -8.30
N THR A 137 -2.80 -3.87 -6.99
CA THR A 137 -3.77 -4.68 -6.27
C THR A 137 -5.19 -4.18 -6.51
N SER A 138 -6.16 -5.08 -6.34
CA SER A 138 -7.59 -4.76 -6.21
C SER A 138 -8.13 -5.13 -4.82
N THR A 139 -7.25 -5.16 -3.83
CA THR A 139 -7.55 -5.51 -2.43
C THR A 139 -8.13 -4.34 -1.64
N GLN A 140 -8.13 -3.14 -2.21
CA GLN A 140 -8.70 -1.93 -1.61
C GLN A 140 -10.19 -2.10 -1.31
N GLN A 141 -10.75 -1.18 -0.51
CA GLN A 141 -12.12 -1.31 -0.03
C GLN A 141 -13.15 -1.59 -1.12
N ILE A 142 -14.00 -2.58 -0.86
CA ILE A 142 -15.18 -2.93 -1.64
C ILE A 142 -16.41 -2.44 -0.87
N THR A 143 -17.11 -1.43 -1.41
CA THR A 143 -18.31 -0.88 -0.79
C THR A 143 -19.54 -1.30 -1.59
N LEU A 144 -20.50 -1.96 -0.94
CA LEU A 144 -21.78 -2.31 -1.54
C LEU A 144 -22.78 -1.17 -1.34
N ALA A 145 -23.48 -0.77 -2.40
CA ALA A 145 -24.53 0.24 -2.34
C ALA A 145 -25.60 0.00 -3.40
N ASP A 146 -26.77 0.60 -3.23
CA ASP A 146 -27.78 0.67 -4.28
C ASP A 146 -27.78 2.11 -4.83
N LEU A 147 -27.51 2.27 -6.13
CA LEU A 147 -27.39 3.57 -6.78
C LEU A 147 -28.45 3.72 -7.87
N GLU A 148 -29.08 4.88 -7.95
CA GLU A 148 -29.95 5.25 -9.07
C GLU A 148 -29.09 5.82 -10.21
N ILE A 149 -28.98 5.10 -11.32
CA ILE A 149 -28.19 5.46 -12.49
C ILE A 149 -29.17 5.48 -13.67
N GLU A 150 -29.25 6.63 -14.35
CA GLU A 150 -30.18 6.83 -15.48
C GLU A 150 -31.65 6.45 -15.17
N GLY A 151 -32.08 6.67 -13.91
CA GLY A 151 -33.43 6.36 -13.44
C GLY A 151 -33.69 4.88 -13.13
N THR A 152 -32.66 4.03 -13.19
CA THR A 152 -32.72 2.61 -12.80
C THR A 152 -31.93 2.40 -11.50
N LEU A 153 -32.49 1.64 -10.57
CA LEU A 153 -31.79 1.28 -9.33
C LEU A 153 -30.87 0.07 -9.58
N HIS A 154 -29.57 0.27 -9.43
CA HIS A 154 -28.55 -0.76 -9.58
C HIS A 154 -28.01 -1.21 -8.23
N LYS A 155 -27.85 -2.53 -8.06
CA LYS A 155 -27.15 -3.12 -6.92
C LYS A 155 -25.66 -3.16 -7.25
N VAL A 156 -24.86 -2.26 -6.70
CA VAL A 156 -23.47 -2.05 -7.13
C VAL A 156 -22.41 -2.39 -6.08
N ILE A 157 -21.21 -2.66 -6.58
CA ILE A 157 -19.92 -2.51 -5.91
C ILE A 157 -19.30 -1.19 -6.37
N MET A 158 -18.82 -0.40 -5.42
CA MET A 158 -17.95 0.76 -5.64
C MET A 158 -16.54 0.43 -5.17
N HIS A 159 -15.55 0.67 -6.03
CA HIS A 159 -14.18 0.25 -5.78
C HIS A 159 -13.16 1.22 -6.39
N ALA A 160 -12.18 1.66 -5.60
CA ALA A 160 -11.11 2.57 -6.02
C ALA A 160 -9.73 1.91 -5.81
N PRO A 161 -9.30 0.94 -6.64
CA PRO A 161 -8.04 0.24 -6.44
C PRO A 161 -6.81 1.11 -6.69
N LYS A 162 -5.63 0.54 -6.48
CA LYS A 162 -4.34 1.22 -6.70
C LYS A 162 -4.20 1.84 -8.08
N ASN A 163 -4.81 1.25 -9.12
CA ASN A 163 -4.63 1.64 -10.51
C ASN A 163 -5.20 3.04 -10.88
N GLY A 164 -5.94 3.69 -9.98
CA GLY A 164 -6.37 5.09 -10.15
C GLY A 164 -7.71 5.29 -10.85
N PHE A 165 -8.41 4.21 -11.22
CA PHE A 165 -9.79 4.24 -11.70
C PHE A 165 -10.78 3.96 -10.57
N PHE A 166 -11.94 4.61 -10.61
CA PHE A 166 -13.06 4.34 -9.74
C PHE A 166 -14.06 3.50 -10.52
N TYR A 167 -14.40 2.31 -10.02
CA TYR A 167 -15.27 1.37 -10.70
C TYR A 167 -16.63 1.31 -10.00
N VAL A 168 -17.69 1.33 -10.81
CA VAL A 168 -19.05 0.92 -10.42
C VAL A 168 -19.38 -0.35 -11.18
N ILE A 169 -19.62 -1.43 -10.45
CA ILE A 169 -19.81 -2.78 -10.99
C ILE A 169 -21.14 -3.32 -10.48
N ASP A 170 -21.95 -3.95 -11.32
CA ASP A 170 -23.15 -4.65 -10.87
C ASP A 170 -22.73 -5.85 -10.00
N ARG A 171 -23.11 -5.84 -8.72
CA ARG A 171 -22.66 -6.88 -7.78
C ARG A 171 -23.38 -8.21 -7.97
N THR A 172 -24.45 -8.25 -8.76
CA THR A 172 -25.20 -9.47 -9.09
C THR A 172 -24.54 -10.26 -10.22
N THR A 173 -23.98 -9.58 -11.22
CA THR A 173 -23.43 -10.19 -12.44
C THR A 173 -21.92 -10.03 -12.60
N GLY A 174 -21.31 -9.03 -11.94
CA GLY A 174 -19.91 -8.63 -12.18
C GLY A 174 -19.73 -7.72 -13.40
N GLU A 175 -20.81 -7.29 -14.05
CA GLU A 175 -20.75 -6.42 -15.21
C GLU A 175 -20.31 -5.01 -14.82
N LEU A 176 -19.40 -4.43 -15.62
CA LEU A 176 -18.98 -3.05 -15.45
C LEU A 176 -20.13 -2.12 -15.83
N ILE A 177 -20.50 -1.22 -14.93
CA ILE A 177 -21.46 -0.14 -15.22
C ILE A 177 -20.70 1.10 -15.68
N SER A 178 -19.65 1.48 -14.95
CA SER A 178 -18.92 2.71 -15.24
C SER A 178 -17.52 2.69 -14.61
N ALA A 179 -16.53 3.29 -15.28
CA ALA A 179 -15.20 3.51 -14.71
C ALA A 179 -14.49 4.76 -15.27
N GLU A 180 -13.96 5.61 -14.38
CA GLU A 180 -13.22 6.83 -14.70
C GLU A 180 -12.06 7.03 -13.72
N ASN A 181 -11.02 7.73 -14.15
CA ASN A 181 -9.85 7.97 -13.30
C ASN A 181 -10.14 9.03 -12.22
N PHE A 182 -9.96 8.68 -10.93
CA PHE A 182 -10.15 9.60 -9.80
C PHE A 182 -8.88 10.37 -9.42
N VAL A 183 -7.75 9.95 -9.99
CA VAL A 183 -6.44 10.61 -9.97
C VAL A 183 -5.86 10.60 -11.38
N PRO A 184 -4.81 11.40 -11.69
CA PRO A 184 -4.09 11.26 -12.94
C PRO A 184 -3.53 9.84 -13.12
N VAL A 185 -3.65 9.28 -14.33
CA VAL A 185 -3.15 7.95 -14.70
C VAL A 185 -2.34 8.04 -16.00
N THR A 186 -1.26 7.27 -16.12
CA THR A 186 -0.43 7.20 -17.34
C THR A 186 -0.29 5.80 -17.92
N TRP A 187 -0.72 4.77 -17.18
CA TRP A 187 -0.66 3.37 -17.62
C TRP A 187 -1.79 2.99 -18.59
N ALA A 188 -2.90 3.70 -18.57
CA ALA A 188 -4.04 3.52 -19.47
C ALA A 188 -4.63 4.88 -19.87
N LYS A 189 -5.31 4.91 -21.02
CA LYS A 189 -5.99 6.10 -21.56
C LYS A 189 -7.44 6.22 -21.12
N GLY A 190 -8.00 5.18 -20.53
CA GLY A 190 -9.40 5.05 -20.14
C GLY A 190 -9.79 3.57 -20.00
N ILE A 191 -11.05 3.32 -19.64
CA ILE A 191 -11.66 1.99 -19.68
C ILE A 191 -12.61 1.93 -20.87
N ASP A 192 -12.46 0.93 -21.72
CA ASP A 192 -13.41 0.63 -22.79
C ASP A 192 -14.64 -0.06 -22.18
N LEU A 193 -15.78 0.61 -22.19
CA LEU A 193 -17.03 0.11 -21.60
C LEU A 193 -17.66 -1.05 -22.41
N GLU A 194 -17.32 -1.21 -23.69
CA GLU A 194 -17.83 -2.35 -24.49
C GLU A 194 -17.16 -3.65 -24.06
N THR A 195 -15.87 -3.59 -23.77
CA THR A 195 -15.08 -4.77 -23.38
C THR A 195 -14.89 -4.89 -21.87
N GLY A 196 -15.10 -3.80 -21.12
CA GLY A 196 -14.78 -3.69 -19.70
C GLY A 196 -13.28 -3.64 -19.42
N ARG A 197 -12.44 -3.34 -20.42
CA ARG A 197 -10.97 -3.45 -20.32
C ARG A 197 -10.27 -2.10 -20.36
N PRO A 198 -9.12 -1.95 -19.67
CA PRO A 198 -8.30 -0.77 -19.83
C PRO A 198 -7.76 -0.63 -21.26
N ILE A 199 -7.82 0.59 -21.80
CA ILE A 199 -7.11 0.97 -23.03
C ILE A 199 -5.68 1.29 -22.63
N GLU A 200 -4.83 0.27 -22.53
CA GLU A 200 -3.47 0.41 -22.04
C GLU A 200 -2.61 1.37 -22.88
N ASN A 201 -1.72 2.08 -22.20
CA ASN A 201 -0.61 2.79 -22.81
C ASN A 201 0.58 1.81 -22.94
N PRO A 202 0.99 1.41 -24.16
CA PRO A 202 2.09 0.46 -24.33
C PRO A 202 3.41 0.93 -23.72
N GLU A 203 3.64 2.25 -23.63
CA GLU A 203 4.86 2.82 -23.04
C GLU A 203 4.96 2.59 -21.52
N ALA A 204 3.86 2.23 -20.85
CA ALA A 204 3.87 1.92 -19.43
C ALA A 204 4.35 0.50 -19.11
N ARG A 205 4.32 -0.43 -20.08
CA ARG A 205 4.84 -1.79 -19.91
C ARG A 205 6.36 -1.77 -20.11
N TYR A 206 7.08 -1.69 -18.99
CA TYR A 206 8.55 -1.55 -19.00
C TYR A 206 9.27 -2.81 -19.49
N GLY A 207 8.71 -4.02 -19.36
CA GLY A 207 9.32 -5.26 -19.87
C GLY A 207 10.75 -5.46 -19.35
N THR A 208 11.75 -5.37 -20.23
CA THR A 208 13.19 -5.42 -19.90
C THR A 208 13.85 -4.04 -19.82
N GLY A 209 13.08 -2.96 -19.99
CA GLY A 209 13.53 -1.57 -20.01
C GLY A 209 13.05 -0.79 -18.79
N MET A 210 12.64 0.46 -19.02
CA MET A 210 12.22 1.39 -17.97
C MET A 210 10.98 2.18 -18.39
N ALA A 211 10.08 2.45 -17.43
CA ALA A 211 8.94 3.34 -17.61
C ALA A 211 8.68 4.17 -16.34
N VAL A 212 8.20 5.41 -16.50
CA VAL A 212 7.72 6.25 -15.40
C VAL A 212 6.19 6.24 -15.44
N VAL A 213 5.56 5.69 -14.40
CA VAL A 213 4.13 5.39 -14.40
C VAL A 213 3.44 5.98 -13.18
N THR A 214 2.22 6.48 -13.39
CA THR A 214 1.28 6.95 -12.37
C THR A 214 -0.02 6.15 -12.51
N PRO A 215 -0.60 5.63 -11.42
CA PRO A 215 -0.13 5.74 -10.03
C PRO A 215 1.11 4.89 -9.69
N PRO A 216 1.75 5.09 -8.52
CA PRO A 216 2.92 4.32 -8.10
C PRO A 216 2.50 2.94 -7.53
N PRO A 217 3.43 2.07 -7.08
CA PRO A 217 3.09 0.82 -6.36
C PRO A 217 2.19 1.04 -5.13
N PHE A 218 2.25 2.24 -4.55
CA PHE A 218 1.42 2.63 -3.41
C PHE A 218 0.01 3.11 -3.81
N GLY A 219 -0.28 3.15 -5.11
CA GLY A 219 -1.58 3.38 -5.70
C GLY A 219 -2.07 4.82 -5.68
N GLY A 220 -3.12 5.08 -6.46
CA GLY A 220 -3.96 6.28 -6.33
C GLY A 220 -4.79 6.26 -5.05
N HIS A 221 -5.11 5.06 -4.57
CA HIS A 221 -5.72 4.76 -3.28
C HIS A 221 -5.14 3.41 -2.79
N ASN A 222 -5.04 3.23 -1.47
CA ASN A 222 -4.47 2.02 -0.86
C ASN A 222 -5.43 1.51 0.25
N TRP A 223 -4.95 0.73 1.21
CA TRP A 223 -5.77 0.09 2.26
C TRP A 223 -6.53 1.06 3.19
N HIS A 224 -6.18 2.34 3.21
CA HIS A 224 -6.84 3.35 4.05
C HIS A 224 -8.33 3.41 3.71
N PRO A 225 -9.28 3.07 4.60
CA PRO A 225 -10.67 2.95 4.20
C PRO A 225 -11.28 4.23 3.59
N MET A 226 -11.98 4.11 2.47
CA MET A 226 -12.95 5.10 2.01
C MET A 226 -14.30 4.96 2.75
N SER A 227 -15.18 5.94 2.60
CA SER A 227 -16.54 5.86 3.16
C SER A 227 -17.56 6.41 2.19
N TYR A 228 -18.78 5.87 2.22
CA TYR A 228 -19.90 6.32 1.40
C TYR A 228 -20.97 6.93 2.29
N SER A 229 -21.57 8.03 1.84
CA SER A 229 -22.75 8.62 2.50
C SER A 229 -23.96 8.54 1.57
N PRO A 230 -25.00 7.76 1.94
CA PRO A 230 -26.26 7.74 1.20
C PRO A 230 -26.95 9.12 1.13
N ASP A 231 -26.75 9.98 2.13
CA ASP A 231 -27.38 11.31 2.19
C ASP A 231 -26.79 12.29 1.17
N THR A 232 -25.51 12.15 0.85
CA THR A 232 -24.82 12.99 -0.13
C THR A 232 -24.67 12.31 -1.49
N GLY A 233 -24.74 10.98 -1.52
CA GLY A 233 -24.41 10.17 -2.68
C GLY A 233 -22.91 10.12 -2.98
N LEU A 234 -22.03 10.60 -2.08
CA LEU A 234 -20.60 10.74 -2.33
C LEU A 234 -19.77 9.66 -1.63
N VAL A 235 -18.64 9.33 -2.24
CA VAL A 235 -17.58 8.47 -1.69
C VAL A 235 -16.37 9.33 -1.33
N TYR A 236 -15.86 9.18 -0.11
CA TYR A 236 -14.74 9.96 0.42
C TYR A 236 -13.47 9.12 0.39
N ILE A 237 -12.52 9.49 -0.46
CA ILE A 237 -11.33 8.70 -0.82
C ILE A 237 -10.07 9.42 -0.34
N PRO A 238 -9.26 8.80 0.52
CA PRO A 238 -7.85 9.16 0.71
C PRO A 238 -7.06 8.89 -0.57
N ALA A 239 -6.80 9.93 -1.35
CA ALA A 239 -6.17 9.81 -2.67
C ALA A 239 -4.71 10.33 -2.67
N HIS A 240 -3.87 9.67 -3.47
CA HIS A 240 -2.46 9.98 -3.67
C HIS A 240 -2.16 10.20 -5.17
N GLU A 241 -1.29 11.15 -5.48
CA GLU A 241 -0.83 11.40 -6.84
C GLU A 241 0.71 11.49 -6.80
N LEU A 242 1.35 10.45 -7.34
CA LEU A 242 2.81 10.31 -7.40
C LEU A 242 3.16 9.38 -8.57
N ALA A 243 4.26 9.67 -9.27
CA ALA A 243 4.83 8.78 -10.28
C ALA A 243 5.89 7.85 -9.67
N PHE A 244 6.09 6.68 -10.28
CA PHE A 244 7.15 5.75 -9.92
C PHE A 244 7.94 5.32 -11.15
N THR A 245 9.26 5.17 -11.00
CA THR A 245 10.16 4.67 -12.04
C THR A 245 10.28 3.16 -11.92
N TYR A 246 9.66 2.43 -12.84
CA TYR A 246 9.85 1.00 -13.00
C TYR A 246 11.04 0.76 -13.92
N LYS A 247 12.18 0.34 -13.38
CA LYS A 247 13.32 -0.16 -14.16
C LYS A 247 13.41 -1.67 -13.96
N ALA A 248 13.37 -2.43 -15.05
CA ALA A 248 13.41 -3.88 -14.97
C ALA A 248 14.73 -4.38 -14.39
N ASP A 249 14.64 -5.39 -13.52
CA ASP A 249 15.79 -6.18 -13.06
C ASP A 249 15.48 -7.67 -13.26
N VAL A 250 15.50 -8.09 -14.52
CA VAL A 250 15.05 -9.42 -14.96
C VAL A 250 16.04 -10.53 -14.61
N ASP A 251 17.31 -10.18 -14.46
CA ASP A 251 18.40 -11.12 -14.18
C ASP A 251 18.70 -11.24 -12.68
N ALA A 252 18.08 -10.41 -11.83
CA ALA A 252 18.18 -10.53 -10.38
C ALA A 252 17.93 -11.98 -9.94
N ALA A 253 18.75 -12.49 -9.02
CA ALA A 253 18.49 -13.77 -8.39
C ALA A 253 17.16 -13.73 -7.59
N HIS A 254 16.57 -14.89 -7.35
CA HIS A 254 15.49 -14.98 -6.35
C HIS A 254 16.11 -14.79 -4.96
N ASN A 255 15.49 -13.95 -4.14
CA ASN A 255 15.88 -13.71 -2.76
C ASN A 255 14.86 -14.39 -1.85
N GLU A 256 15.21 -15.53 -1.25
CA GLU A 256 14.31 -16.31 -0.38
C GLU A 256 13.82 -15.52 0.84
N ASP A 257 14.57 -14.48 1.23
CA ASP A 257 14.33 -13.68 2.43
C ASP A 257 13.90 -12.23 2.12
N GLY A 258 13.67 -11.90 0.85
CA GLY A 258 13.48 -10.52 0.41
C GLY A 258 12.47 -10.34 -0.71
N PHE A 259 12.36 -9.10 -1.17
CA PHE A 259 11.45 -8.74 -2.25
C PHE A 259 11.95 -9.31 -3.58
N ASN A 260 11.03 -9.91 -4.33
CA ASN A 260 11.23 -10.55 -5.62
C ASN A 260 10.44 -9.81 -6.72
N ALA A 261 10.38 -8.49 -6.70
CA ALA A 261 9.60 -7.70 -7.65
C ALA A 261 10.13 -7.73 -9.10
N LYS A 262 11.43 -8.05 -9.29
CA LYS A 262 12.17 -7.92 -10.57
C LYS A 262 12.17 -6.48 -11.12
N VAL A 263 12.33 -5.54 -10.20
CA VAL A 263 12.42 -4.10 -10.42
C VAL A 263 13.62 -3.58 -9.61
N ASP A 264 14.45 -2.75 -10.24
CA ASP A 264 15.54 -2.03 -9.61
C ASP A 264 14.98 -0.83 -8.82
N PHE A 265 14.80 -1.01 -7.52
CA PHE A 265 14.30 0.05 -6.63
C PHE A 265 15.29 1.21 -6.43
N ARG A 266 16.58 0.98 -6.67
CA ARG A 266 17.62 2.03 -6.58
C ARG A 266 17.55 3.01 -7.74
N ALA A 267 16.90 2.64 -8.85
CA ALA A 267 16.68 3.53 -9.99
C ALA A 267 15.93 4.83 -9.63
N GLY A 268 15.14 4.81 -8.54
CA GLY A 268 14.41 5.95 -7.99
C GLY A 268 15.02 6.55 -6.73
N GLU A 269 16.27 6.20 -6.38
CA GLU A 269 16.96 6.65 -5.15
C GLU A 269 16.86 8.18 -4.97
N LEU A 270 16.44 8.59 -3.78
CA LEU A 270 16.30 10.01 -3.44
C LEU A 270 17.63 10.79 -3.59
N PRO A 271 17.57 12.05 -4.07
CA PRO A 271 18.73 12.93 -4.11
C PRO A 271 19.43 13.13 -2.76
N ALA A 272 20.74 13.40 -2.82
CA ALA A 272 21.59 13.52 -1.64
C ALA A 272 21.24 14.75 -0.77
N THR A 273 20.81 15.87 -1.37
CA THR A 273 20.52 17.10 -0.63
C THR A 273 19.04 17.28 -0.31
N GLU A 274 18.75 17.94 0.81
CA GLU A 274 17.40 18.27 1.27
C GLU A 274 16.70 19.21 0.29
N ALA A 275 17.43 20.17 -0.28
CA ALA A 275 16.88 21.09 -1.27
C ALA A 275 16.36 20.35 -2.51
N GLU A 276 17.13 19.40 -3.05
CA GLU A 276 16.73 18.59 -4.21
C GLU A 276 15.54 17.68 -3.88
N ARG A 277 15.55 17.01 -2.71
CA ARG A 277 14.42 16.18 -2.28
C ARG A 277 13.14 17.00 -2.08
N ARG A 278 13.23 18.21 -1.51
CA ARG A 278 12.10 19.13 -1.39
C ARG A 278 11.58 19.59 -2.75
N ALA A 279 12.48 19.84 -3.70
CA ALA A 279 12.09 20.21 -5.06
C ALA A 279 11.33 19.07 -5.74
N LEU A 280 11.86 17.84 -5.66
CA LEU A 280 11.25 16.64 -6.20
C LEU A 280 9.85 16.39 -5.60
N THR A 281 9.74 16.42 -4.27
CA THR A 281 8.46 16.16 -3.58
C THR A 281 7.42 17.24 -3.82
N LYS A 282 7.81 18.53 -3.78
CA LYS A 282 6.90 19.66 -4.02
C LYS A 282 6.32 19.66 -5.44
N GLN A 283 7.09 19.20 -6.42
CA GLN A 283 6.66 19.14 -7.82
C GLN A 283 5.76 17.93 -8.09
N ASN A 284 6.07 16.78 -7.48
CA ASN A 284 5.56 15.48 -7.94
C ASN A 284 4.67 14.74 -6.95
N ILE A 285 4.44 15.28 -5.75
CA ILE A 285 3.58 14.66 -4.75
C ILE A 285 2.37 15.55 -4.49
N ARG A 286 1.19 15.00 -4.76
CA ARG A 286 -0.08 15.53 -4.27
C ARG A 286 -0.81 14.45 -3.49
N ALA A 287 -1.59 14.90 -2.52
CA ALA A 287 -2.52 14.07 -1.80
C ALA A 287 -3.79 14.87 -1.56
N LYS A 288 -4.92 14.20 -1.46
CA LYS A 288 -6.19 14.87 -1.19
C LYS A 288 -7.18 13.95 -0.47
N LEU A 289 -8.04 14.55 0.33
CA LEU A 289 -9.35 13.95 0.62
C LEU A 289 -10.25 14.29 -0.56
N LEU A 290 -10.61 13.28 -1.34
CA LEU A 290 -11.46 13.41 -2.52
C LEU A 290 -12.88 13.00 -2.17
N ALA A 291 -13.87 13.85 -2.45
CA ALA A 291 -15.25 13.42 -2.53
C ALA A 291 -15.62 13.13 -3.99
N TRP A 292 -15.85 11.86 -4.28
CA TRP A 292 -16.19 11.34 -5.58
C TRP A 292 -17.69 11.10 -5.69
N ASP A 293 -18.29 11.54 -6.79
CA ASP A 293 -19.65 11.19 -7.17
C ASP A 293 -19.61 9.92 -8.02
N PRO A 294 -20.06 8.76 -7.51
CA PRO A 294 -19.99 7.49 -8.22
C PRO A 294 -21.00 7.40 -9.38
N VAL A 295 -22.09 8.17 -9.34
CA VAL A 295 -23.11 8.17 -10.40
C VAL A 295 -22.64 9.00 -11.59
N ASN A 296 -22.13 10.20 -11.32
CA ASN A 296 -21.65 11.11 -12.37
C ASN A 296 -20.16 10.93 -12.71
N GLN A 297 -19.47 10.02 -12.02
CA GLN A 297 -18.05 9.72 -12.18
C GLN A 297 -17.14 10.96 -12.20
N LYS A 298 -17.28 11.82 -11.18
CA LYS A 298 -16.50 13.06 -11.10
C LYS A 298 -16.20 13.47 -9.66
N GLU A 299 -15.16 14.28 -9.52
CA GLU A 299 -14.87 14.99 -8.28
C GLU A 299 -16.01 15.99 -7.97
N ALA A 300 -16.65 15.84 -6.81
CA ALA A 300 -17.60 16.80 -6.27
C ALA A 300 -16.87 17.94 -5.54
N TRP A 301 -15.86 17.59 -4.75
CA TRP A 301 -14.93 18.50 -4.10
C TRP A 301 -13.66 17.73 -3.67
N SER A 302 -12.59 18.46 -3.39
CA SER A 302 -11.41 17.89 -2.74
C SER A 302 -10.75 18.85 -1.74
N VAL A 303 -10.05 18.29 -0.77
CA VAL A 303 -9.21 19.02 0.17
C VAL A 303 -7.76 18.59 -0.04
N PRO A 304 -6.87 19.48 -0.53
CA PRO A 304 -5.48 19.12 -0.80
C PRO A 304 -4.66 19.01 0.50
N TYR A 305 -3.74 18.05 0.50
CA TYR A 305 -2.78 17.82 1.58
C TYR A 305 -1.34 17.90 1.06
N GLY A 306 -0.42 18.34 1.93
CA GLY A 306 0.99 18.48 1.60
C GLY A 306 1.80 17.18 1.68
N ARG A 307 1.20 16.08 2.14
CA ARG A 307 1.83 14.77 2.33
C ARG A 307 0.84 13.66 1.98
N ILE A 308 1.34 12.59 1.35
CA ILE A 308 0.58 11.37 1.06
C ILE A 308 0.37 10.53 2.32
N TRP A 309 -0.38 9.45 2.16
CA TRP A 309 -0.55 8.40 3.18
C TRP A 309 -1.43 8.79 4.37
N ASN A 310 -2.41 9.67 4.11
CA ASN A 310 -3.41 10.06 5.10
C ASN A 310 -4.38 8.91 5.39
N GLY A 311 -4.94 8.91 6.59
CA GLY A 311 -5.75 7.81 7.08
C GLY A 311 -7.11 7.67 6.40
N GLY A 312 -7.79 6.59 6.76
CA GLY A 312 -9.13 6.31 6.28
C GLY A 312 -10.17 7.34 6.74
N THR A 313 -11.34 7.26 6.12
CA THR A 313 -12.45 8.20 6.33
C THR A 313 -13.63 7.54 7.04
N LEU A 314 -14.46 8.36 7.69
CA LEU A 314 -15.77 7.96 8.22
C LEU A 314 -16.79 9.04 7.87
N ALA A 315 -17.83 8.69 7.12
CA ALA A 315 -18.99 9.52 6.89
C ALA A 315 -20.10 9.26 7.92
N THR A 316 -20.84 10.30 8.32
CA THR A 316 -21.99 10.17 9.22
C THR A 316 -23.21 10.93 8.70
N ALA A 317 -24.41 10.52 9.14
CA ALA A 317 -25.67 11.20 8.84
C ALA A 317 -25.74 12.65 9.39
N GLY A 318 -24.79 13.05 10.25
CA GLY A 318 -24.61 14.42 10.71
C GLY A 318 -24.04 15.37 9.65
N ASN A 319 -23.96 14.95 8.38
CA ASN A 319 -23.30 15.67 7.29
C ASN A 319 -21.80 15.93 7.57
N LEU A 320 -21.13 14.95 8.17
CA LEU A 320 -19.70 15.02 8.53
C LEU A 320 -18.90 13.90 7.87
N VAL A 321 -17.63 14.21 7.56
CA VAL A 321 -16.58 13.24 7.21
C VAL A 321 -15.40 13.43 8.14
N PHE A 322 -15.01 12.39 8.84
CA PHE A 322 -13.83 12.39 9.71
C PHE A 322 -12.63 11.76 9.01
N GLN A 323 -11.43 12.30 9.24
CA GLN A 323 -10.19 11.73 8.73
C GLN A 323 -9.02 12.04 9.66
N GLY A 324 -8.16 11.04 9.87
CA GLY A 324 -6.83 11.23 10.46
C GLY A 324 -5.78 11.54 9.40
N ARG A 325 -4.83 12.43 9.69
CA ARG A 325 -3.88 12.94 8.70
C ARG A 325 -2.43 12.73 9.11
N THR A 326 -1.52 12.67 8.14
CA THR A 326 -0.08 12.51 8.40
C THR A 326 0.56 13.76 9.00
N ASP A 327 -0.12 14.90 8.97
CA ASP A 327 0.28 16.13 9.67
C ASP A 327 -0.04 16.10 11.18
N GLN A 328 -0.36 14.92 11.72
CA GLN A 328 -0.63 14.67 13.14
C GLN A 328 -1.90 15.34 13.66
N THR A 329 -2.92 15.44 12.81
CA THR A 329 -4.22 15.98 13.19
C THR A 329 -5.34 14.99 12.91
N PHE A 330 -6.41 15.10 13.69
CA PHE A 330 -7.69 14.46 13.42
C PHE A 330 -8.71 15.56 13.11
N ALA A 331 -9.44 15.43 12.00
CA ALA A 331 -10.28 16.49 11.46
C ALA A 331 -11.67 15.98 11.09
N ALA A 332 -12.64 16.89 11.12
CA ALA A 332 -14.01 16.70 10.64
C ALA A 332 -14.35 17.76 9.60
N PHE A 333 -14.89 17.32 8.48
CA PHE A 333 -15.25 18.13 7.33
C PHE A 333 -16.76 18.08 7.07
N ASN A 334 -17.31 19.12 6.47
CA ASN A 334 -18.65 19.10 5.92
C ASN A 334 -18.71 18.10 4.74
N ALA A 335 -19.61 17.13 4.81
CA ALA A 335 -19.69 16.03 3.85
C ALA A 335 -20.07 16.48 2.41
N ARG A 336 -20.69 17.65 2.23
CA ARG A 336 -21.12 18.18 0.92
C ARG A 336 -20.15 19.16 0.29
N SER A 337 -19.35 19.86 1.10
CA SER A 337 -18.50 20.95 0.61
C SER A 337 -17.00 20.74 0.86
N GLY A 338 -16.61 19.82 1.73
CA GLY A 338 -15.22 19.67 2.17
C GLY A 338 -14.74 20.76 3.13
N GLU A 339 -15.64 21.64 3.59
CA GLU A 339 -15.31 22.68 4.57
C GLU A 339 -14.78 22.06 5.86
N LEU A 340 -13.61 22.49 6.33
CA LEU A 340 -13.07 22.07 7.62
C LEU A 340 -13.89 22.68 8.76
N LEU A 341 -14.58 21.85 9.54
CA LEU A 341 -15.45 22.29 10.64
C LEU A 341 -14.77 22.17 12.00
N TRP A 342 -13.91 21.17 12.15
CA TRP A 342 -13.20 20.91 13.40
C TRP A 342 -11.89 20.18 13.14
N GLN A 343 -10.87 20.49 13.93
CA GLN A 343 -9.62 19.72 13.97
C GLN A 343 -8.97 19.80 15.34
N ILE A 344 -8.18 18.77 15.66
CA ILE A 344 -7.34 18.75 16.86
C ILE A 344 -5.97 18.13 16.53
N PRO A 345 -4.86 18.70 17.04
CA PRO A 345 -3.58 18.00 17.06
C PRO A 345 -3.71 16.72 17.89
N ILE A 346 -3.18 15.62 17.38
CA ILE A 346 -3.25 14.31 18.03
C ILE A 346 -1.87 13.68 18.23
N GLY A 347 -0.79 14.38 17.89
CA GLY A 347 0.58 14.05 18.29
C GLY A 347 1.27 12.93 17.50
N SER A 348 0.55 12.25 16.61
CA SER A 348 1.10 11.26 15.68
C SER A 348 0.25 11.24 14.42
N GLY A 349 0.85 10.88 13.28
CA GLY A 349 0.07 10.63 12.08
C GLY A 349 -0.85 9.42 12.25
N ILE A 350 -1.94 9.43 11.50
CA ILE A 350 -2.98 8.40 11.54
C ILE A 350 -3.12 7.81 10.14
N VAL A 351 -3.15 6.48 10.07
CA VAL A 351 -3.40 5.73 8.83
C VAL A 351 -4.71 4.91 8.87
N GLY A 352 -5.16 4.48 10.05
CA GLY A 352 -6.42 3.74 10.17
C GLY A 352 -7.65 4.60 9.85
N GLY A 353 -8.77 3.93 9.58
CA GLY A 353 -10.08 4.59 9.49
C GLY A 353 -10.68 4.84 10.89
N PRO A 354 -11.31 6.00 11.13
CA PRO A 354 -12.06 6.24 12.36
C PRO A 354 -13.37 5.43 12.39
N VAL A 355 -13.92 5.22 13.58
CA VAL A 355 -15.22 4.57 13.83
C VAL A 355 -16.09 5.47 14.69
N SER A 356 -17.41 5.31 14.61
CA SER A 356 -18.35 5.95 15.54
C SER A 356 -19.29 4.91 16.15
N TYR A 357 -19.62 5.10 17.42
CA TYR A 357 -20.48 4.21 18.20
C TYR A 357 -21.23 5.00 19.28
N GLU A 358 -22.24 4.38 19.88
CA GLU A 358 -23.01 4.95 20.98
C GLU A 358 -22.80 4.14 22.26
N VAL A 359 -22.67 4.83 23.40
CA VAL A 359 -22.68 4.24 24.74
C VAL A 359 -23.63 5.06 25.60
N GLU A 360 -24.64 4.41 26.18
CA GLU A 360 -25.61 5.05 27.09
C GLU A 360 -26.27 6.32 26.51
N GLY A 361 -26.54 6.35 25.20
CA GLY A 361 -27.15 7.48 24.50
C GLY A 361 -26.18 8.61 24.11
N GLU A 362 -24.88 8.46 24.36
CA GLU A 362 -23.86 9.41 23.92
C GLU A 362 -23.06 8.85 22.74
N GLN A 363 -22.92 9.65 21.69
CA GLN A 363 -22.11 9.31 20.52
C GLN A 363 -20.62 9.57 20.79
N TYR A 364 -19.81 8.59 20.40
CA TYR A 364 -18.36 8.66 20.37
C TYR A 364 -17.83 8.51 18.94
N VAL A 365 -16.70 9.14 18.65
CA VAL A 365 -15.88 8.93 17.45
C VAL A 365 -14.49 8.51 17.91
N ALA A 366 -14.05 7.31 17.57
CA ALA A 366 -12.74 6.79 17.96
C ALA A 366 -11.81 6.58 16.77
N VAL A 367 -10.51 6.71 17.02
CA VAL A 367 -9.47 6.52 16.02
C VAL A 367 -8.24 5.87 16.65
N SER A 368 -7.63 4.94 15.90
CA SER A 368 -6.32 4.37 16.25
C SER A 368 -5.23 5.32 15.78
N VAL A 369 -4.44 5.82 16.73
CA VAL A 369 -3.35 6.77 16.52
C VAL A 369 -2.03 5.99 16.57
N GLY A 370 -1.33 5.95 15.44
CA GLY A 370 -0.07 5.23 15.33
C GLY A 370 0.61 5.54 14.00
N TRP A 371 1.86 5.98 14.08
CA TRP A 371 2.72 6.20 12.93
C TRP A 371 3.36 4.87 12.52
N GLY A 372 2.89 4.30 11.40
CA GLY A 372 3.40 3.01 10.92
C GLY A 372 2.59 2.41 9.79
N SER A 373 3.29 1.82 8.82
CA SER A 373 2.80 0.93 7.75
C SER A 373 4.03 0.43 7.00
N GLY A 374 3.88 -0.52 6.07
CA GLY A 374 4.99 -0.91 5.18
C GLY A 374 5.62 0.30 4.46
N ILE A 375 4.79 1.25 4.01
CA ILE A 375 5.31 2.48 3.39
C ILE A 375 6.07 3.37 4.36
N HIS A 376 5.66 3.37 5.64
CA HIS A 376 6.42 4.13 6.62
C HIS A 376 7.84 3.69 6.76
N ILE A 377 8.05 2.40 6.62
CA ILE A 377 9.35 1.80 6.76
C ILE A 377 10.18 2.03 5.47
N MET A 378 9.55 1.91 4.30
CA MET A 378 10.21 2.06 2.99
C MET A 378 10.49 3.50 2.53
N ALA A 379 9.48 4.37 2.53
CA ALA A 379 9.53 5.68 1.85
C ALA A 379 9.47 6.85 2.84
N GLY A 380 10.35 6.82 3.85
CA GLY A 380 10.24 7.70 5.01
C GLY A 380 10.24 9.19 4.71
N TYR A 381 10.95 9.62 3.67
CA TYR A 381 10.95 11.03 3.25
C TYR A 381 9.58 11.51 2.71
N LEU A 382 8.89 10.67 1.93
CA LEU A 382 7.66 11.05 1.20
C LEU A 382 6.48 11.32 2.14
N ILE A 383 6.47 10.63 3.28
CA ILE A 383 5.41 10.69 4.29
C ILE A 383 5.78 11.56 5.49
N GLY A 384 7.06 11.71 5.82
CA GLY A 384 7.58 12.75 6.72
C GLY A 384 8.35 12.26 7.96
N PRO A 385 9.39 12.99 8.39
CA PRO A 385 10.32 12.56 9.46
C PRO A 385 9.87 12.91 10.90
N LYS A 386 8.67 13.49 11.10
CA LYS A 386 8.38 14.29 12.31
C LYS A 386 7.74 13.58 13.50
N ALA A 387 7.33 12.32 13.37
CA ALA A 387 6.61 11.68 14.48
C ALA A 387 7.56 10.99 15.49
N GLY A 388 8.70 10.47 15.04
CA GLY A 388 9.46 9.49 15.84
C GLY A 388 8.58 8.27 16.20
N PRO A 389 9.09 7.29 16.96
CA PRO A 389 8.26 6.24 17.50
C PRO A 389 7.30 6.86 18.53
N GLN A 390 6.03 7.00 18.16
CA GLN A 390 4.95 7.38 19.07
C GLN A 390 4.27 6.13 19.56
N GLU A 391 4.01 6.06 20.87
CA GLU A 391 3.22 4.96 21.45
C GLU A 391 1.84 4.92 20.79
N GLY A 392 1.52 3.76 20.19
CA GLY A 392 0.20 3.52 19.61
C GLY A 392 -0.88 3.66 20.68
N ARG A 393 -1.94 4.41 20.37
CA ARG A 393 -3.06 4.62 21.30
C ARG A 393 -4.39 4.69 20.57
N VAL A 394 -5.47 4.42 21.30
CA VAL A 394 -6.83 4.69 20.83
C VAL A 394 -7.32 5.97 21.48
N VAL A 395 -7.85 6.89 20.69
CA VAL A 395 -8.44 8.15 21.18
C VAL A 395 -9.91 8.17 20.80
N ALA A 396 -10.80 8.41 21.76
CA ALA A 396 -12.23 8.56 21.55
C ALA A 396 -12.69 9.97 21.90
N PHE A 397 -13.46 10.59 21.00
CA PHE A 397 -14.01 11.93 21.09
C PHE A 397 -15.51 11.86 21.31
N LYS A 398 -16.03 12.77 22.13
CA LYS A 398 -17.48 13.04 22.24
C LYS A 398 -17.71 14.54 22.40
N VAL A 399 -18.93 14.99 22.12
CA VAL A 399 -19.33 16.38 22.36
C VAL A 399 -19.14 16.72 23.85
N GLY A 400 -18.46 17.83 24.13
CA GLY A 400 -18.19 18.29 25.50
C GLY A 400 -17.10 17.52 26.26
N GLY A 401 -16.38 16.58 25.61
CA GLY A 401 -15.24 15.89 26.20
C GLY A 401 -14.12 16.85 26.66
N LYS A 402 -13.51 16.57 27.82
CA LYS A 402 -12.49 17.43 28.45
C LYS A 402 -11.18 16.72 28.78
N ALA A 403 -11.01 15.47 28.32
CA ALA A 403 -9.80 14.72 28.54
C ALA A 403 -8.62 15.37 27.80
N GLU A 404 -7.46 15.46 28.45
CA GLU A 404 -6.24 15.93 27.82
C GLU A 404 -5.55 14.77 27.09
N LEU A 405 -5.06 15.02 25.87
CA LEU A 405 -4.45 13.97 25.04
C LEU A 405 -3.02 13.59 25.44
N GLY A 406 -2.36 14.38 26.29
CA GLY A 406 -0.99 14.12 26.75
C GLY A 406 0.03 13.99 25.61
N ILE A 407 -0.02 14.89 24.62
CA ILE A 407 0.85 14.82 23.44
C ILE A 407 2.31 15.07 23.84
N ASN A 408 3.14 14.03 23.79
CA ASN A 408 4.58 14.12 23.96
C ASN A 408 5.25 14.11 22.58
N GLN A 409 5.87 15.23 22.19
CA GLN A 409 6.74 15.23 21.01
C GLN A 409 8.18 14.89 21.44
N PRO A 410 8.80 13.84 20.87
CA PRO A 410 10.20 13.58 21.12
C PRO A 410 11.02 14.78 20.64
N PRO A 411 12.15 15.08 21.30
CA PRO A 411 13.04 16.13 20.84
C PRO A 411 13.54 15.80 19.42
N PRO A 412 13.80 16.81 18.58
CA PRO A 412 14.47 16.61 17.30
C PRO A 412 15.76 15.81 17.48
N ARG A 413 15.99 14.84 16.61
CA ARG A 413 17.27 14.12 16.59
C ARG A 413 18.31 15.01 15.93
N THR A 414 19.43 15.23 16.60
CA THR A 414 20.59 15.88 15.99
C THR A 414 21.51 14.84 15.37
N LEU A 415 22.08 15.16 14.23
CA LEU A 415 23.04 14.30 13.55
C LEU A 415 24.42 14.47 14.22
N ASN A 416 25.08 13.35 14.53
CA ASN A 416 26.48 13.36 14.97
C ASN A 416 27.41 13.50 13.77
N LYS A 417 28.58 14.12 13.96
CA LYS A 417 29.61 14.15 12.92
C LYS A 417 29.99 12.72 12.52
N PRO A 418 29.81 12.31 11.25
CA PRO A 418 30.14 10.96 10.83
C PRO A 418 31.66 10.69 10.94
N PRO A 419 32.08 9.44 11.17
CA PRO A 419 33.50 9.06 11.14
C PRO A 419 34.06 9.22 9.71
N VAL A 420 35.38 9.25 9.60
CA VAL A 420 36.07 9.41 8.31
C VAL A 420 35.72 8.25 7.37
N GLN A 421 35.25 8.59 6.17
CA GLN A 421 35.08 7.62 5.08
C GLN A 421 36.38 7.46 4.31
N THR A 422 36.81 6.22 4.08
CA THR A 422 38.06 5.90 3.34
C THR A 422 37.84 4.90 2.20
N ALA A 423 36.63 4.37 2.05
CA ALA A 423 36.29 3.44 0.99
C ALA A 423 36.31 4.12 -0.38
N SER A 424 36.55 3.32 -1.42
CA SER A 424 36.47 3.77 -2.80
C SER A 424 35.01 4.00 -3.24
N ASP A 425 34.80 4.82 -4.27
CA ASP A 425 33.48 5.03 -4.87
C ASP A 425 32.85 3.71 -5.35
N GLU A 426 33.66 2.76 -5.83
CA GLU A 426 33.21 1.43 -6.24
C GLU A 426 32.68 0.61 -5.05
N THR A 427 33.37 0.67 -3.91
CA THR A 427 32.92 0.02 -2.66
C THR A 427 31.62 0.64 -2.15
N VAL A 428 31.50 1.97 -2.19
CA VAL A 428 30.28 2.69 -1.82
C VAL A 428 29.13 2.32 -2.76
N HIS A 429 29.40 2.20 -4.07
CA HIS A 429 28.39 1.80 -5.05
C HIS A 429 27.88 0.39 -4.80
N ARG A 430 28.78 -0.60 -4.63
CA ARG A 430 28.44 -1.98 -4.27
C ARG A 430 27.67 -2.05 -2.95
N GLY A 431 28.06 -1.24 -1.97
CA GLY A 431 27.36 -1.10 -0.69
C GLY A 431 25.92 -0.64 -0.86
N GLY A 432 25.67 0.26 -1.81
CA GLY A 432 24.33 0.69 -2.20
C GLY A 432 23.49 -0.47 -2.73
N ASP A 433 24.00 -1.26 -3.68
CA ASP A 433 23.24 -2.38 -4.24
C ASP A 433 22.88 -3.42 -3.17
N LEU A 434 23.82 -3.72 -2.26
CA LEU A 434 23.58 -4.60 -1.11
C LEU A 434 22.57 -3.99 -0.14
N TYR A 435 22.63 -2.68 0.14
CA TYR A 435 21.65 -1.98 0.98
C TYR A 435 20.23 -2.07 0.38
N TYR A 436 20.08 -1.89 -0.94
CA TYR A 436 18.79 -2.04 -1.62
C TYR A 436 18.34 -3.51 -1.77
N SER A 437 19.23 -4.47 -1.57
CA SER A 437 18.88 -5.89 -1.55
C SER A 437 18.40 -6.34 -0.17
N HIS A 438 18.86 -5.71 0.91
CA HIS A 438 18.70 -6.25 2.27
C HIS A 438 18.12 -5.29 3.32
N CYS A 439 18.31 -3.98 3.17
CA CYS A 439 18.16 -3.03 4.29
C CYS A 439 17.13 -1.93 4.03
N TRP A 440 17.02 -1.43 2.80
CA TRP A 440 16.20 -0.25 2.47
C TRP A 440 14.72 -0.41 2.83
N MET A 441 14.19 -1.63 2.73
CA MET A 441 12.82 -1.98 3.10
C MET A 441 12.51 -1.63 4.55
N CYS A 442 13.53 -1.71 5.41
CA CYS A 442 13.47 -1.41 6.83
C CYS A 442 13.99 -0.01 7.16
N HIS A 443 15.08 0.42 6.56
CA HIS A 443 15.79 1.65 6.97
C HIS A 443 15.57 2.85 6.05
N GLY A 444 14.70 2.69 5.04
CA GLY A 444 14.25 3.73 4.14
C GLY A 444 15.13 3.90 2.90
N ASP A 445 14.53 4.46 1.85
CA ASP A 445 15.22 4.89 0.64
C ASP A 445 16.36 5.89 0.96
N ALA A 446 17.52 5.73 0.31
CA ALA A 446 18.74 6.50 0.58
C ALA A 446 19.15 6.56 2.07
N VAL A 447 18.80 5.54 2.86
CA VAL A 447 19.01 5.48 4.32
C VAL A 447 18.21 6.54 5.09
N ILE A 448 17.12 7.04 4.52
CA ILE A 448 16.24 8.05 5.11
C ILE A 448 15.02 7.36 5.73
N SER A 449 15.10 7.05 7.02
CA SER A 449 13.99 6.46 7.77
C SER A 449 12.89 7.48 8.10
N SER A 450 11.65 7.03 8.22
CA SER A 450 10.52 7.82 8.76
C SER A 450 10.55 7.98 10.28
N GLY A 451 11.46 7.27 10.96
CA GLY A 451 11.51 7.16 12.42
C GLY A 451 10.68 6.00 12.99
N VAL A 452 9.97 5.22 12.18
CA VAL A 452 9.36 3.94 12.62
C VAL A 452 10.44 2.93 12.99
N THR A 453 11.45 2.81 12.14
CA THR A 453 12.70 2.07 12.37
C THR A 453 13.86 3.05 12.56
N PRO A 454 15.01 2.61 13.10
CA PRO A 454 16.18 3.48 13.23
C PRO A 454 16.64 4.05 11.87
N ASP A 455 16.96 5.35 11.85
CA ASP A 455 17.70 5.97 10.75
C ASP A 455 19.20 5.68 10.96
N LEU A 456 19.79 4.88 10.08
CA LEU A 456 21.16 4.40 10.27
C LEU A 456 22.19 5.55 10.17
N ARG A 457 21.87 6.65 9.49
CA ARG A 457 22.75 7.83 9.38
C ARG A 457 22.97 8.50 10.74
N TYR A 458 22.02 8.34 11.66
CA TYR A 458 22.06 8.91 13.02
C TYR A 458 22.65 7.93 14.05
N SER A 459 23.10 6.74 13.62
CA SER A 459 23.62 5.75 14.57
C SER A 459 24.91 6.25 15.25
N GLY A 460 24.94 6.17 16.59
CA GLY A 460 26.13 6.45 17.38
C GLY A 460 27.24 5.40 17.23
N THR A 461 26.96 4.29 16.54
CA THR A 461 27.91 3.18 16.34
C THR A 461 28.61 3.20 14.98
N LEU A 462 28.33 4.18 14.11
CA LEU A 462 28.96 4.26 12.78
C LEU A 462 30.50 4.24 12.82
N GLY A 463 31.11 4.70 13.92
CA GLY A 463 32.57 4.71 14.07
C GLY A 463 33.17 3.46 14.73
N ASN A 464 32.38 2.41 15.03
CA ASN A 464 32.86 1.30 15.84
C ASN A 464 32.35 -0.08 15.38
N GLU A 465 33.01 -1.13 15.86
CA GLU A 465 32.68 -2.54 15.57
C GLU A 465 31.27 -2.95 16.00
N THR A 466 30.65 -2.22 16.93
CA THR A 466 29.28 -2.49 17.38
C THR A 466 28.28 -2.33 16.25
N PHE A 467 28.55 -1.52 15.21
CA PHE A 467 27.69 -1.46 14.02
C PHE A 467 27.45 -2.86 13.42
N TYR A 468 28.51 -3.67 13.29
CA TYR A 468 28.42 -5.01 12.70
C TYR A 468 27.76 -6.03 13.64
N SER A 469 27.81 -5.82 14.96
CA SER A 469 27.12 -6.70 15.90
C SER A 469 25.60 -6.72 15.65
N PHE A 470 25.00 -5.61 15.21
CA PHE A 470 23.58 -5.56 14.88
C PHE A 470 23.18 -6.38 13.65
N LEU A 471 24.14 -6.74 12.78
CA LEU A 471 23.92 -7.57 11.61
C LEU A 471 24.11 -9.06 11.93
N PHE A 472 25.05 -9.37 12.82
CA PHE A 472 25.53 -10.74 13.03
C PHE A 472 25.11 -11.38 14.36
N GLU A 473 24.76 -10.59 15.38
CA GLU A 473 24.18 -11.10 16.62
C GLU A 473 22.66 -11.25 16.48
N ASP A 474 22.07 -12.21 17.19
CA ASP A 474 20.62 -12.39 17.17
C ASP A 474 19.92 -11.35 18.05
N ILE A 475 19.41 -10.32 17.39
CA ILE A 475 18.53 -9.30 17.97
C ILE A 475 17.13 -9.34 17.35
N SER A 476 16.72 -10.50 16.79
CA SER A 476 15.44 -10.70 16.11
C SER A 476 14.23 -10.39 16.99
N GLN A 477 14.35 -10.55 18.30
CA GLN A 477 13.33 -10.15 19.29
C GLN A 477 13.00 -8.64 19.27
N ARG A 478 13.87 -7.82 18.66
CA ARG A 478 13.66 -6.38 18.44
C ARG A 478 13.21 -6.05 17.00
N GLY A 479 12.95 -7.07 16.19
CA GLY A 479 12.50 -6.93 14.80
C GLY A 479 13.62 -6.73 13.77
N MET A 480 14.89 -6.82 14.15
CA MET A 480 16.03 -6.77 13.21
C MET A 480 16.46 -8.20 12.86
N PRO A 481 16.36 -8.63 11.58
CA PRO A 481 16.78 -9.96 11.15
C PRO A 481 18.27 -10.20 11.42
N ASN A 482 18.63 -11.46 11.63
CA ASN A 482 20.03 -11.87 11.64
C ASN A 482 20.51 -12.10 10.21
N PHE A 483 21.71 -11.61 9.88
CA PHE A 483 22.29 -11.71 8.54
C PHE A 483 23.57 -12.55 8.49
N SER A 484 23.89 -13.30 9.56
CA SER A 484 25.15 -14.06 9.67
C SER A 484 25.31 -15.18 8.64
N ASP A 485 24.21 -15.66 8.07
CA ASP A 485 24.13 -16.65 7.01
C ASP A 485 23.87 -16.04 5.62
N ARG A 486 23.67 -14.71 5.54
CA ARG A 486 23.18 -14.02 4.33
C ARG A 486 24.19 -13.05 3.72
N ILE A 487 24.95 -12.36 4.56
CA ILE A 487 25.97 -11.40 4.11
C ILE A 487 27.30 -11.73 4.79
N SER A 488 28.37 -11.63 4.02
CA SER A 488 29.73 -11.69 4.54
C SER A 488 30.09 -10.40 5.30
N ARG A 489 31.17 -10.48 6.08
CA ARG A 489 31.74 -9.30 6.75
C ARG A 489 32.16 -8.21 5.76
N GLU A 490 32.72 -8.58 4.61
CA GLU A 490 33.12 -7.65 3.55
C GLU A 490 31.90 -6.93 2.94
N GLU A 491 30.80 -7.64 2.73
CA GLU A 491 29.54 -7.06 2.25
C GLU A 491 28.93 -6.12 3.28
N ALA A 492 28.97 -6.48 4.57
CA ALA A 492 28.56 -5.60 5.65
C ALA A 492 29.40 -4.32 5.72
N GLU A 493 30.71 -4.41 5.48
CA GLU A 493 31.61 -3.26 5.37
C GLU A 493 31.27 -2.37 4.17
N ALA A 494 30.93 -2.96 3.02
CA ALA A 494 30.46 -2.20 1.86
C ALA A 494 29.13 -1.47 2.15
N ILE A 495 28.14 -2.15 2.75
CA ILE A 495 26.87 -1.53 3.19
C ILE A 495 27.17 -0.38 4.16
N HIS A 496 28.05 -0.60 5.12
CA HIS A 496 28.44 0.44 6.07
C HIS A 496 29.08 1.65 5.38
N SER A 497 29.94 1.43 4.37
CA SER A 497 30.51 2.52 3.57
C SER A 497 29.44 3.35 2.85
N TYR A 498 28.41 2.71 2.31
CA TYR A 498 27.27 3.41 1.72
C TYR A 498 26.47 4.20 2.77
N VAL A 499 26.20 3.62 3.95
CA VAL A 499 25.52 4.34 5.06
C VAL A 499 26.32 5.57 5.48
N LEU A 500 27.65 5.46 5.58
CA LEU A 500 28.55 6.56 5.91
C LEU A 500 28.56 7.65 4.85
N ASP A 501 28.53 7.29 3.56
CA ASP A 501 28.39 8.26 2.47
C ASP A 501 27.10 9.08 2.62
N LYS A 502 25.97 8.42 2.88
CA LYS A 502 24.69 9.11 3.13
C LYS A 502 24.68 9.93 4.42
N ALA A 503 25.37 9.48 5.46
CA ALA A 503 25.54 10.25 6.69
C ALA A 503 26.38 11.52 6.46
N TRP A 504 27.45 11.45 5.66
CA TRP A 504 28.24 12.62 5.27
C TRP A 504 27.46 13.58 4.39
N ALA A 505 26.68 13.08 3.43
CA ALA A 505 25.78 13.91 2.63
C ALA A 505 24.79 14.67 3.53
N ALA A 506 24.18 14.00 4.50
CA ALA A 506 23.28 14.62 5.47
C ALA A 506 24.00 15.64 6.38
N TRP A 507 25.22 15.34 6.84
CA TRP A 507 26.01 16.24 7.69
C TRP A 507 26.46 17.52 6.97
N ASN A 508 26.80 17.41 5.69
CA ASN A 508 27.23 18.53 4.85
C ASN A 508 26.04 19.37 4.34
N ASP A 509 24.82 18.86 4.49
CA ASP A 509 23.61 19.60 4.16
C ASP A 509 23.39 20.78 5.12
N PRO A 510 23.18 22.01 4.62
CA PRO A 510 22.96 23.18 5.46
C PRO A 510 21.62 23.14 6.25
N ASP A 511 20.64 22.35 5.81
CA ASP A 511 19.32 22.26 6.44
C ASP A 511 19.25 21.19 7.56
N THR A 512 20.35 20.46 7.82
CA THR A 512 20.41 19.42 8.87
C THR A 512 20.75 20.02 10.24
N GLU A 513 19.97 19.66 11.27
CA GLU A 513 20.29 19.97 12.67
C GLU A 513 21.44 19.07 13.19
N LYS A 514 22.52 19.68 13.68
CA LYS A 514 23.76 19.00 14.07
C LYS A 514 24.01 19.08 15.57
N THR A 515 24.67 18.07 16.11
CA THR A 515 25.04 18.07 17.53
C THR A 515 26.16 19.08 17.79
N GLY A 516 25.92 20.05 18.68
CA GLY A 516 26.95 20.97 19.16
C GLY A 516 27.21 22.22 18.29
N GLU A 517 26.32 22.51 17.34
CA GLU A 517 26.20 23.85 16.71
C GLU A 517 25.31 24.78 17.55
#